data_AF-A0A1W1YZT1-F1
#
_entry.id   AF-A0A1W1YZT1-F1
#
_cell.length_a   1.000
_cell.length_b   1.000
_cell.length_c   1.000
_cell.angle_alpha   90.00
_cell.angle_beta   90.00
_cell.angle_gamma   90.00
#
_symmetry.space_group_name_H-M   'P 1'
#
loop_
_entity.id
_entity.type
_entity.pdbx_description
1 polymer ?
#
loop_
_entity_poly.entity_id
_entity_poly.type
_entity_poly.pdbx_seq_one_letter_code
_entity_poly.pdbx_strand_id
1 'polypeptide(L)' 'MPRLRKTAEEIANLNFAGEIDKRKRMEELKDKHIAEAVGVSRQTILKWKQNPEIIPAGKLRSLIRFLKIPPEEILAFLK' A
#
# COMPACT_ATOMS: atom_id res chain seq x y z
N MET A 1 -21.09 -17.52 14.53
CA MET A 1 -20.44 -16.38 13.83
C MET A 1 -19.98 -16.86 12.46
N PRO A 2 -20.50 -16.38 11.33
CA PRO A 2 -20.04 -16.82 10.03
C PRO A 2 -18.71 -16.12 9.71
N ARG A 3 -17.66 -16.89 9.43
CA ARG A 3 -16.45 -16.37 8.79
C ARG A 3 -16.82 -16.09 7.33
N LEU A 4 -16.98 -14.81 6.99
CA LEU A 4 -17.22 -14.38 5.62
C LEU A 4 -16.11 -14.95 4.72
N ARG A 5 -16.53 -15.82 3.79
CA ARG A 5 -15.66 -16.46 2.80
C ARG A 5 -15.32 -15.38 1.78
N LYS A 6 -14.08 -14.88 1.82
CA LYS A 6 -13.66 -13.80 0.92
C LYS A 6 -13.90 -14.22 -0.53
N THR A 7 -14.64 -13.40 -1.25
CA THR A 7 -14.96 -13.55 -2.68
C THR A 7 -13.69 -13.47 -3.52
N ALA A 8 -13.75 -14.01 -4.75
CA ALA A 8 -12.62 -13.94 -5.69
C ALA A 8 -12.22 -12.49 -6.03
N GLU A 9 -13.15 -11.53 -5.93
CA GLU A 9 -12.89 -10.08 -6.07
C GLU A 9 -12.15 -9.48 -4.86
N GLU A 10 -12.40 -9.98 -3.64
CA GLU A 10 -11.61 -9.63 -2.44
C GLU A 10 -10.20 -10.22 -2.44
N ILE A 11 -9.95 -11.25 -3.25
CA ILE A 11 -8.63 -11.86 -3.48
C ILE A 11 -7.90 -11.20 -4.66
N ALA A 12 -8.64 -10.76 -5.69
CA ALA A 12 -8.11 -10.01 -6.84
C ALA A 12 -7.71 -8.57 -6.48
N ASN A 13 -8.32 -8.00 -5.43
CA ASN A 13 -7.79 -6.86 -4.70
C ASN A 13 -6.55 -7.28 -3.90
N LEU A 14 -5.38 -7.29 -4.54
CA LEU A 14 -4.10 -7.26 -3.85
C LEU A 14 -4.13 -6.11 -2.84
N ASN A 15 -4.40 -6.46 -1.58
CA ASN A 15 -4.61 -5.51 -0.50
C ASN A 15 -3.42 -4.53 -0.48
N PHE A 16 -3.63 -3.24 -0.73
CA PHE A 16 -2.56 -2.24 -0.87
C PHE A 16 -1.56 -2.28 0.31
N ALA A 17 -2.10 -2.47 1.51
CA ALA A 17 -1.29 -2.72 2.71
C ALA A 17 -0.41 -3.97 2.60
N GLY A 18 -0.97 -5.04 2.06
CA GLY A 18 -0.27 -6.29 1.79
C GLY A 18 0.87 -6.14 0.79
N GLU A 19 0.68 -5.38 -0.30
CA GLU A 19 1.77 -5.12 -1.25
C GLU A 19 2.85 -4.22 -0.65
N ILE A 20 2.48 -3.17 0.09
CA ILE A 20 3.45 -2.37 0.86
C ILE A 20 4.23 -3.24 1.83
N ASP A 21 3.55 -4.09 2.60
CA ASP A 21 4.21 -4.93 3.59
C ASP A 21 5.09 -6.01 2.96
N LYS A 22 4.69 -6.56 1.81
CA LYS A 22 5.49 -7.48 1.01
C LYS A 22 6.78 -6.81 0.53
N ARG A 23 6.69 -5.67 -0.14
CA ARG A 23 7.85 -4.91 -0.63
C ARG A 23 8.75 -4.46 0.52
N LYS A 24 8.16 -3.99 1.61
CA LYS A 24 8.87 -3.63 2.84
C LYS A 24 9.70 -4.80 3.38
N ARG A 25 9.16 -6.02 3.40
CA ARG A 25 9.90 -7.21 3.85
C ARG A 25 11.03 -7.58 2.89
N MET A 26 10.80 -7.48 1.58
CA MET A 26 11.81 -7.81 0.57
C MET A 26 13.02 -6.86 0.61
N GLU A 27 12.79 -5.60 0.93
CA GLU A 27 13.82 -4.55 0.97
C GLU A 27 14.31 -4.26 2.42
N GLU A 28 13.93 -5.09 3.41
CA GLU A 28 14.26 -4.93 4.84
C GLU A 28 13.92 -3.54 5.43
N LEU A 29 12.88 -2.90 4.88
CA LEU A 29 12.45 -1.56 5.27
C LEU A 29 11.54 -1.60 6.50
N LYS A 30 11.44 -0.45 7.17
CA LYS A 30 10.45 -0.19 8.23
C LYS A 30 9.48 0.88 7.73
N ASP A 31 8.29 0.95 8.31
CA ASP A 31 7.30 1.98 7.96
C ASP A 31 7.84 3.40 8.19
N LYS A 32 8.81 3.57 9.12
CA LYS A 32 9.55 4.81 9.31
C LYS A 32 10.38 5.21 8.08
N HIS A 33 11.07 4.26 7.44
CA HIS A 33 11.87 4.54 6.24
C HIS A 33 10.98 4.96 5.06
N ILE A 34 9.82 4.30 4.91
CA ILE A 34 8.82 4.65 3.89
C ILE A 34 8.28 6.06 4.15
N ALA A 35 7.96 6.36 5.41
CA ALA A 35 7.47 7.67 5.83
C ALA A 35 8.51 8.79 5.54
N GLU A 36 9.77 8.57 5.87
CA GLU A 36 10.88 9.50 5.59
C GLU A 36 11.06 9.72 4.09
N ALA A 37 11.09 8.65 3.28
CA ALA A 37 11.24 8.74 1.84
C ALA A 37 10.09 9.48 1.14
N VAL A 38 8.86 9.33 1.67
CA VAL A 38 7.66 9.98 1.13
C VAL A 38 7.41 11.35 1.78
N GLY A 39 8.20 11.75 2.78
CA GLY A 39 8.06 13.02 3.50
C GLY A 39 6.72 13.13 4.22
N VAL A 40 6.36 12.11 5.00
CA VAL A 40 5.16 12.06 5.85
C VAL A 40 5.49 11.44 7.20
N SER A 41 4.53 11.43 8.13
CA SER A 41 4.70 10.74 9.41
C SER A 41 4.49 9.22 9.27
N ARG A 42 5.06 8.43 10.18
CA ARG A 42 4.76 6.99 10.29
C ARG A 42 3.26 6.72 10.49
N GLN A 43 2.57 7.56 11.26
CA GLN A 43 1.12 7.41 11.49
C GLN A 43 0.33 7.60 10.18
N THR A 44 0.77 8.51 9.32
CA THR A 44 0.20 8.71 7.98
C THR A 44 0.31 7.44 7.15
N ILE A 45 1.46 6.77 7.15
CA ILE A 45 1.63 5.48 6.45
C ILE A 45 0.69 4.40 6.99
N LEU A 46 0.56 4.29 8.32
CA LEU A 46 -0.38 3.34 8.93
C LEU A 46 -1.83 3.63 8.53
N LYS A 47 -2.21 4.92 8.50
CA LYS A 47 -3.55 5.35 8.07
C LYS A 47 -3.80 5.00 6.61
N TRP A 48 -2.81 5.19 5.74
CA TRP A 48 -2.88 4.85 4.32
C TRP A 48 -2.97 3.35 4.06
N LYS A 49 -2.33 2.51 4.89
CA LYS A 49 -2.52 1.06 4.83
C LYS A 49 -3.95 0.64 5.17
N GLN A 50 -4.60 1.35 6.10
CA GLN A 50 -5.98 1.08 6.49
C GLN A 50 -6.99 1.65 5.49
N ASN A 51 -6.66 2.81 4.90
CA ASN A 51 -7.53 3.59 4.01
C ASN A 51 -6.69 4.07 2.81
N PRO A 52 -6.48 3.25 1.78
CA PRO A 52 -5.67 3.61 0.61
C PRO A 52 -6.26 4.74 -0.24
N GLU A 53 -7.57 4.91 -0.21
CA GLU A 53 -8.33 5.89 -0.99
C GLU A 53 -8.07 7.35 -0.59
N ILE A 54 -7.57 7.57 0.63
CA ILE A 54 -7.25 8.92 1.13
C ILE A 54 -5.82 9.37 0.78
N ILE A 55 -5.06 8.56 0.04
CA ILE A 55 -3.68 8.88 -0.33
C ILE A 55 -3.71 9.97 -1.42
N PRO A 56 -3.08 11.13 -1.21
CA PRO A 56 -2.95 12.13 -2.26
C PRO A 56 -2.19 11.56 -3.46
N ALA A 57 -2.66 11.79 -4.69
CA ALA A 57 -2.06 11.22 -5.91
C ALA A 57 -0.55 11.47 -6.04
N GLY A 58 -0.07 12.65 -5.62
CA GLY A 58 1.36 12.95 -5.59
C GLY A 58 2.15 12.05 -4.63
N LYS A 59 1.60 11.77 -3.45
CA LYS A 59 2.21 10.89 -2.45
C LYS A 59 2.13 9.42 -2.85
N LEU A 60 1.03 9.02 -3.48
CA LEU A 60 0.88 7.68 -4.05
C LEU A 60 1.99 7.40 -5.07
N ARG A 61 2.24 8.35 -5.99
CA ARG A 61 3.35 8.26 -6.95
C ARG A 61 4.72 8.14 -6.27
N SER A 62 4.98 8.95 -5.23
CA SER A 62 6.24 8.86 -4.48
C SER A 62 6.42 7.50 -3.79
N LEU A 63 5.35 6.98 -3.20
CA LEU A 63 5.36 5.72 -2.46
C LEU A 63 5.59 4.53 -3.40
N ILE A 64 4.91 4.51 -4.54
CA ILE A 64 5.07 3.50 -5.59
C ILE A 64 6.49 3.51 -6.14
N ARG A 65 7.03 4.70 -6.44
CA ARG A 65 8.40 4.85 -6.93
C ARG A 65 9.42 4.32 -5.92
N PHE A 66 9.25 4.68 -4.64
CA PHE A 66 10.15 4.26 -3.57
C PHE A 66 10.10 2.73 -3.36
N LEU A 67 8.91 2.14 -3.37
CA LEU A 67 8.70 0.70 -3.20
C LEU A 67 8.91 -0.12 -4.48
N LYS A 68 9.30 0.54 -5.59
CA LYS A 68 9.49 -0.08 -6.91
C LYS A 68 8.28 -0.92 -7.34
N ILE A 69 7.07 -0.44 -7.08
CA ILE A 69 5.83 -1.12 -7.45
C ILE A 69 5.62 -0.90 -8.96
N PRO A 70 5.51 -1.97 -9.77
CA PRO A 70 5.29 -1.86 -11.21
C PRO A 70 3.95 -1.18 -11.53
N PRO A 71 3.87 -0.37 -12.62
CA PRO A 71 2.65 0.33 -13.01
C PRO A 71 1.40 -0.55 -13.18
N GLU A 72 1.58 -1.76 -13.65
CA GLU A 72 0.54 -2.78 -13.83
C GLU A 72 -0.11 -3.20 -12.51
N GLU A 73 0.64 -3.21 -11.39
CA GLU A 73 0.11 -3.47 -10.05
C GLU A 73 -0.66 -2.26 -9.50
N ILE A 74 -0.45 -1.06 -10.07
CA ILE A 74 -1.10 0.19 -9.62
C ILE A 74 -2.52 0.32 -10.16
N LEU A 75 -2.79 -0.19 -11.36
CA LEU A 75 -4.08 -0.06 -12.03
C LEU A 75 -5.22 -0.70 -11.22
N ALA A 76 -4.90 -1.62 -10.32
CA ALA A 76 -5.84 -2.19 -9.36
C ALA A 76 -6.29 -1.21 -8.26
N PHE A 77 -5.52 -0.16 -7.96
CA PHE A 77 -5.81 0.82 -6.91
C PHE A 77 -6.55 2.08 -7.40
N LEU A 78 -6.68 2.26 -8.72
CA LEU A 78 -7.25 3.46 -9.35
C LEU A 78 -8.64 3.24 -9.97
N LYS A 79 -9.26 2.07 -9.74
CA LYS A 79 -10.63 1.74 -10.13
C LYS A 79 -11.58 1.92 -8.95
#